data_AF-A0A8T5UW22-F1
#
_entry.id   AF-A0A8T5UW22-F1
#
_cell.length_a   1.000
_cell.length_b   1.000
_cell.length_c   1.000
_cell.angle_alpha   90.00
_cell.angle_beta   90.00
_cell.angle_gamma   90.00
#
_symmetry.space_group_name_H-M   'P 1'
#
loop_
_entity.id
_entity.type
_entity.pdbx_description
1 polymer ?
#
loop_
_entity_poly.entity_id
_entity_poly.type
_entity_poly.pdbx_seq_one_letter_code
_entity_poly.pdbx_strand_id
1 'polypeptide(L)'
;MDEHVIEALGKTRVKVKEGKVVEVGEPKIDYCPIFDKYRGIKQFTPENIKENIEFRIKDFGMCTEDRTIRMKDFLSFGVSEILTTLIVEREIDSVVSVCEGCGTVILTEPEIVQGTGGRVSGLLSTSPLSNVIKEIGSENVLDPENVLIDQIKGILKAIDMGYKKIAVTIVSASDATKLREIESENKGIKIYIFAAHLSQISKEDAKTIFNNADVVTGCASKYIREIGGEKNCFKAGASIPIYGVTEAGKRFLKLRIDKIGGLKEKKHAKIPKPLI
;
A
#
# COMPACT_ATOMS: atom_id res chain seq x y z
N MET A 1 1.83 9.78 23.20
CA MET A 1 3.02 10.52 22.71
C MET A 1 3.04 10.33 21.21
N ASP A 2 3.13 11.41 20.43
CA ASP A 2 3.16 11.35 18.97
C ASP A 2 4.44 10.64 18.50
N GLU A 3 4.31 9.35 18.16
CA GLU A 3 5.37 8.55 17.59
C GLU A 3 4.83 7.66 16.45
N HIS A 4 5.54 7.66 15.34
CA HIS A 4 5.25 6.87 14.16
C HIS A 4 6.51 6.15 13.69
N VAL A 5 6.38 4.86 13.42
CA VAL A 5 7.46 4.03 12.86
C VAL A 5 7.03 3.52 11.50
N ILE A 6 7.82 3.85 10.49
CA ILE A 6 7.54 3.50 9.09
C ILE A 6 8.68 2.70 8.49
N GLU A 7 8.37 1.92 7.46
CA GLU A 7 9.33 1.29 6.56
C GLU A 7 9.35 2.07 5.23
N ALA A 8 10.31 2.98 5.15
CA ALA A 8 10.48 3.93 4.05
C ALA A 8 11.09 3.28 2.79
N LEU A 9 11.54 4.15 1.87
CA LEU A 9 12.36 3.74 0.74
C LEU A 9 13.60 2.96 1.23
N GLY A 10 14.10 2.03 0.41
CA GLY A 10 15.22 1.19 0.84
C GLY A 10 14.87 0.03 1.79
N LYS A 11 13.58 -0.17 2.14
CA LYS A 11 13.17 -1.04 3.27
C LYS A 11 13.72 -0.54 4.61
N THR A 12 13.88 0.78 4.72
CA THR A 12 14.53 1.43 5.87
C THR A 12 13.53 1.75 6.96
N ARG A 13 13.82 1.31 8.18
CA ARG A 13 13.07 1.73 9.36
C ARG A 13 13.35 3.20 9.66
N VAL A 14 12.30 4.01 9.79
CA VAL A 14 12.39 5.42 10.17
C VAL A 14 11.42 5.68 11.32
N LYS A 15 11.88 6.41 12.33
CA LYS A 15 11.04 6.89 13.44
C LYS A 15 10.82 8.39 13.29
N VAL A 16 9.55 8.78 13.27
CA VAL A 16 9.11 10.17 13.34
C VAL A 16 8.48 10.38 14.71
N LYS A 17 8.90 11.42 15.41
CA LYS A 17 8.36 11.80 16.71
C LYS A 17 8.10 13.30 16.71
N GLU A 18 6.87 13.70 17.05
CA GLU A 18 6.45 15.12 17.08
C GLU A 18 6.81 15.84 15.76
N GLY A 19 6.49 15.21 14.63
CA GLY A 19 6.79 15.72 13.28
C GLY A 19 8.27 15.84 12.92
N LYS A 20 9.19 15.21 13.68
CA LYS A 20 10.64 15.23 13.39
C LYS A 20 11.18 13.83 13.17
N VAL A 21 12.07 13.67 12.19
CA VAL A 21 12.80 12.41 11.98
C VAL A 21 13.87 12.28 13.06
N VAL A 22 13.68 11.33 13.98
CA VAL A 22 14.58 11.11 15.12
C VAL A 22 15.48 9.88 14.96
N GLU A 23 15.14 8.97 14.05
CA GLU A 23 15.91 7.74 13.79
C GLU A 23 15.75 7.35 12.32
N VAL A 24 16.86 6.98 11.68
CA VAL A 24 16.88 6.39 10.35
C VAL A 24 17.84 5.20 10.39
N GLY A 25 17.34 4.02 10.04
CA GLY A 25 18.15 2.81 9.95
C GLY A 25 18.90 2.69 8.62
N GLU A 26 19.63 1.59 8.47
CA GLU A 26 20.33 1.28 7.23
C GLU A 26 19.36 0.75 6.15
N PRO A 27 19.46 1.23 4.90
CA PRO A 27 18.74 0.64 3.78
C PRO A 27 19.23 -0.76 3.43
N LYS A 28 18.29 -1.64 3.08
CA LYS A 28 18.58 -2.99 2.56
C LYS A 28 18.53 -3.06 1.03
N ILE A 29 17.96 -2.04 0.41
CA ILE A 29 17.89 -1.87 -1.03
C ILE A 29 18.66 -0.57 -1.31
N ASP A 30 19.49 -0.56 -2.34
CA ASP A 30 20.36 0.57 -2.70
C ASP A 30 19.68 1.51 -3.69
N TYR A 31 18.77 1.00 -4.52
CA TYR A 31 18.19 1.75 -5.61
C TYR A 31 16.74 1.36 -5.89
N CYS A 32 15.90 2.34 -6.24
CA CYS A 32 14.59 2.10 -6.81
C CYS A 32 14.27 3.10 -7.93
N PRO A 33 13.83 2.63 -9.11
CA PRO A 33 13.55 3.49 -10.26
C PRO A 33 12.38 4.47 -10.06
N ILE A 34 11.48 4.20 -9.11
CA ILE A 34 10.42 5.16 -8.74
C ILE A 34 11.04 6.38 -8.06
N PHE A 35 11.93 6.17 -7.09
CA PHE A 35 12.56 7.27 -6.36
C PHE A 35 13.60 8.02 -7.18
N ASP A 36 14.31 7.34 -8.08
CA ASP A 36 15.15 8.00 -9.10
C ASP A 36 14.30 8.97 -9.95
N LYS A 37 13.18 8.47 -10.52
CA LYS A 37 12.32 9.27 -11.39
C LYS A 37 11.69 10.49 -10.69
N TYR A 38 11.14 10.31 -9.49
CA TYR A 38 10.32 11.34 -8.85
C TYR A 38 11.06 12.18 -7.82
N ARG A 39 12.21 11.71 -7.33
CA ARG A 39 13.00 12.38 -6.28
C ARG A 39 14.47 12.58 -6.66
N GLY A 40 14.93 12.04 -7.79
CA GLY A 40 16.33 12.12 -8.20
C GLY A 40 17.28 11.26 -7.35
N ILE A 41 16.75 10.38 -6.50
CA ILE A 41 17.54 9.57 -5.57
C ILE A 41 18.09 8.35 -6.32
N LYS A 42 19.37 8.39 -6.66
CA LYS A 42 20.07 7.33 -7.42
C LYS A 42 20.73 6.27 -6.55
N GLN A 43 20.87 6.53 -5.25
CA GLN A 43 21.36 5.59 -4.26
C GLN A 43 20.70 5.91 -2.93
N PHE A 44 20.27 4.91 -2.18
CA PHE A 44 19.69 5.07 -0.86
C PHE A 44 20.80 5.10 0.20
N THR A 45 20.80 6.17 1.00
CA THR A 45 21.69 6.37 2.16
C THR A 45 20.87 6.99 3.28
N PRO A 46 21.11 6.69 4.56
CA PRO A 46 20.32 7.23 5.67
C PRO A 46 20.03 8.73 5.58
N GLU A 47 20.99 9.53 5.08
CA GLU A 47 20.86 10.98 4.87
C GLU A 47 19.77 11.33 3.86
N ASN A 48 19.82 10.77 2.64
CA ASN A 48 18.81 11.08 1.63
C ASN A 48 17.43 10.48 1.96
N ILE A 49 17.40 9.40 2.76
CA ILE A 49 16.15 8.88 3.30
C ILE A 49 15.55 9.88 4.28
N LYS A 50 16.36 10.39 5.21
CA LYS A 50 15.95 11.42 6.16
C LYS A 50 15.40 12.64 5.44
N GLU A 51 16.16 13.19 4.49
CA GLU A 51 15.74 14.36 3.68
C GLU A 51 14.43 14.08 2.95
N ASN A 52 14.24 12.87 2.41
CA ASN A 52 13.00 12.51 1.75
C ASN A 52 11.80 12.49 2.69
N ILE A 53 11.96 11.95 3.91
CA ILE A 53 10.88 11.92 4.89
C ILE A 53 10.59 13.33 5.42
N GLU A 54 11.61 14.12 5.73
CA GLU A 54 11.45 15.52 6.14
C GLU A 54 10.76 16.35 5.04
N PHE A 55 11.08 16.11 3.77
CA PHE A 55 10.35 16.69 2.65
C PHE A 55 8.86 16.32 2.68
N ARG A 56 8.50 15.06 2.94
CA ARG A 56 7.09 14.62 2.99
C ARG A 56 6.33 15.23 4.18
N ILE A 57 7.00 15.31 5.34
CA ILE A 57 6.47 16.00 6.51
C ILE A 57 6.16 17.46 6.15
N LYS A 58 7.11 18.18 5.54
CA LYS A 58 6.93 19.57 5.13
C LYS A 58 5.87 19.76 4.03
N ASP A 59 5.83 18.85 3.06
CA ASP A 59 5.03 19.00 1.84
C ASP A 59 3.55 18.67 2.07
N PHE A 60 3.23 17.69 2.91
CA PHE A 60 1.84 17.27 3.12
C PHE A 60 1.49 16.89 4.57
N GLY A 61 2.37 17.17 5.54
CA GLY A 61 2.11 16.91 6.95
C GLY A 61 2.19 15.42 7.32
N MET A 62 2.97 14.60 6.61
CA MET A 62 3.14 13.18 6.93
C MET A 62 3.46 12.99 8.42
N CYS A 63 2.76 12.09 9.12
CA CYS A 63 2.99 11.82 10.56
C CYS A 63 2.81 13.05 11.47
N THR A 64 1.89 13.96 11.14
CA THR A 64 1.55 15.15 11.95
C THR A 64 0.06 15.47 11.88
N GLU A 65 -0.41 16.34 12.78
CA GLU A 65 -1.80 16.83 12.79
C GLU A 65 -2.16 17.70 11.56
N ASP A 66 -1.18 18.15 10.78
CA ASP A 66 -1.37 18.95 9.55
C ASP A 66 -1.47 18.08 8.28
N ARG A 67 -1.73 16.78 8.45
CA ARG A 67 -1.75 15.81 7.35
C ARG A 67 -2.83 16.13 6.32
N THR A 68 -2.42 16.37 5.07
CA THR A 68 -3.33 16.53 3.94
C THR A 68 -3.85 15.17 3.46
N ILE A 69 -5.03 14.74 3.89
CA ILE A 69 -5.58 13.39 3.59
C ILE A 69 -6.28 13.30 2.22
N ARG A 70 -6.76 14.40 1.66
CA ARG A 70 -7.41 14.39 0.34
C ARG A 70 -6.38 14.71 -0.74
N MET A 71 -6.05 13.72 -1.57
CA MET A 71 -5.03 13.85 -2.62
C MET A 71 -5.50 13.28 -3.96
N LYS A 72 -4.86 13.74 -5.04
CA LYS A 72 -5.03 13.17 -6.38
C LYS A 72 -3.94 12.11 -6.64
N ASP A 73 -4.08 11.40 -7.76
CA ASP A 73 -3.10 10.42 -8.23
C ASP A 73 -1.67 10.96 -8.16
N PHE A 74 -0.78 10.21 -7.49
CA PHE A 74 0.64 10.55 -7.41
C PHE A 74 1.43 9.83 -8.51
N LEU A 75 1.08 8.57 -8.77
CA LEU A 75 1.63 7.77 -9.85
C LEU A 75 0.60 7.61 -10.97
N SER A 76 1.07 7.21 -12.15
CA SER A 76 0.16 6.76 -13.21
C SER A 76 -0.39 5.36 -12.90
N PHE A 77 0.37 4.52 -12.20
CA PHE A 77 0.02 3.13 -11.97
C PHE A 77 0.63 2.62 -10.65
N GLY A 78 -0.22 2.38 -9.66
CA GLY A 78 0.12 1.94 -8.31
C GLY A 78 -1.12 1.40 -7.60
N VAL A 79 -0.96 0.86 -6.39
CA VAL A 79 -2.06 0.18 -5.67
C VAL A 79 -3.18 1.16 -5.34
N SER A 80 -2.86 2.33 -4.76
CA SER A 80 -3.88 3.34 -4.45
C SER A 80 -4.54 3.89 -5.71
N GLU A 81 -3.81 4.06 -6.81
CA GLU A 81 -4.39 4.44 -8.11
C GLU A 81 -5.37 3.42 -8.66
N ILE A 82 -5.06 2.13 -8.51
CA ILE A 82 -5.96 1.05 -8.91
C ILE A 82 -7.21 1.10 -8.02
N LEU A 83 -7.06 1.10 -6.70
CA LEU A 83 -8.17 1.13 -5.74
C LEU A 83 -9.11 2.33 -5.96
N THR A 84 -8.54 3.51 -6.16
CA THR A 84 -9.26 4.75 -6.51
C THR A 84 -10.08 4.57 -7.79
N THR A 85 -9.49 3.92 -8.80
CA THR A 85 -10.21 3.59 -10.04
C THR A 85 -11.36 2.63 -9.76
N LEU A 86 -11.15 1.60 -8.94
CA LEU A 86 -12.19 0.63 -8.62
C LEU A 86 -13.36 1.24 -7.85
N ILE A 87 -13.13 2.20 -6.95
CA ILE A 87 -14.21 2.94 -6.29
C ILE A 87 -15.01 3.74 -7.33
N VAL A 88 -14.32 4.50 -8.19
CA VAL A 88 -14.96 5.35 -9.20
C VAL A 88 -15.80 4.52 -10.18
N GLU A 89 -15.28 3.38 -10.62
CA GLU A 89 -15.98 2.45 -11.52
C GLU A 89 -16.99 1.54 -10.78
N ARG A 90 -17.19 1.74 -9.46
CA ARG A 90 -18.09 0.95 -8.60
C ARG A 90 -17.82 -0.54 -8.62
N GLU A 91 -16.57 -0.93 -8.85
CA GLU A 91 -16.10 -2.31 -8.78
C GLU A 91 -16.03 -2.79 -7.33
N ILE A 92 -15.66 -1.89 -6.42
CA ILE A 92 -15.61 -2.12 -4.97
C ILE A 92 -16.43 -1.05 -4.25
N ASP A 93 -16.90 -1.40 -3.05
CA ASP A 93 -17.71 -0.54 -2.20
C ASP A 93 -16.83 0.21 -1.19
N SER A 94 -15.78 -0.43 -0.68
CA SER A 94 -14.85 0.17 0.28
C SER A 94 -13.45 -0.44 0.22
N VAL A 95 -12.49 0.25 0.84
CA VAL A 95 -11.08 -0.13 0.94
C VAL A 95 -10.69 -0.18 2.40
N VAL A 96 -10.19 -1.32 2.85
CA VAL A 96 -9.51 -1.46 4.14
C VAL A 96 -8.01 -1.29 3.92
N SER A 97 -7.43 -0.25 4.51
CA SER A 97 -6.00 0.04 4.42
C SER A 97 -5.46 0.59 5.74
N VAL A 98 -4.22 1.07 5.72
CA VAL A 98 -3.58 1.70 6.88
C VAL A 98 -3.29 3.17 6.61
N CYS A 99 -3.32 4.00 7.65
CA CYS A 99 -2.96 5.40 7.61
C CYS A 99 -2.21 5.77 8.89
N GLU A 100 -1.08 6.48 8.77
CA GLU A 100 -0.46 7.09 9.94
C GLU A 100 -1.44 8.04 10.64
N GLY A 101 -1.42 8.06 11.96
CA GLY A 101 -2.41 8.79 12.75
C GLY A 101 -3.71 8.03 13.04
N CYS A 102 -4.01 6.95 12.31
CA CYS A 102 -5.30 6.25 12.42
C CYS A 102 -5.18 4.72 12.56
N GLY A 103 -4.06 4.12 12.15
CA GLY A 103 -3.96 2.66 12.11
C GLY A 103 -4.78 2.11 10.95
N THR A 104 -5.69 1.17 11.22
CA THR A 104 -6.57 0.57 10.19
C THR A 104 -7.78 1.46 9.91
N VAL A 105 -8.05 1.70 8.63
CA VAL A 105 -9.11 2.58 8.15
C VAL A 105 -9.96 1.91 7.08
N ILE A 106 -11.25 2.25 7.04
CA ILE A 106 -12.23 1.81 6.04
C ILE A 106 -12.62 3.03 5.20
N LEU A 107 -12.26 3.02 3.93
CA LEU A 107 -12.32 4.20 3.06
C LEU A 107 -13.26 3.96 1.89
N THR A 108 -14.06 4.96 1.55
CA THR A 108 -15.00 4.94 0.41
C THR A 108 -14.77 6.09 -0.57
N GLU A 109 -13.97 7.08 -0.20
CA GLU A 109 -13.71 8.25 -1.02
C GLU A 109 -12.39 8.10 -1.79
N PRO A 110 -12.38 8.25 -3.13
CA PRO A 110 -11.18 8.08 -3.95
C PRO A 110 -10.01 8.99 -3.53
N GLU A 111 -10.27 10.24 -3.17
CA GLU A 111 -9.22 11.19 -2.76
C GLU A 111 -8.59 10.83 -1.41
N ILE A 112 -9.37 10.24 -0.49
CA ILE A 112 -8.87 9.77 0.80
C ILE A 112 -8.05 8.49 0.61
N VAL A 113 -8.52 7.54 -0.22
CA VAL A 113 -7.73 6.35 -0.60
C VAL A 113 -6.38 6.75 -1.19
N GLN A 114 -6.34 7.80 -2.01
CA GLN A 114 -5.07 8.31 -2.52
C GLN A 114 -4.21 8.96 -1.44
N GLY A 115 -4.77 9.80 -0.59
CA GLY A 115 -3.96 10.46 0.43
C GLY A 115 -3.41 9.50 1.46
N THR A 116 -4.14 8.45 1.83
CA THR A 116 -3.66 7.43 2.78
C THR A 116 -2.67 6.44 2.15
N GLY A 117 -2.77 6.14 0.85
CA GLY A 117 -1.95 5.11 0.21
C GLY A 117 -0.85 5.60 -0.75
N GLY A 118 -1.11 6.65 -1.53
CA GLY A 118 -0.32 6.98 -2.74
C GLY A 118 1.10 7.49 -2.48
N ARG A 119 1.35 8.05 -1.30
CA ARG A 119 2.67 8.58 -0.90
C ARG A 119 3.19 7.99 0.41
N VAL A 120 2.47 7.00 0.93
CA VAL A 120 2.74 6.41 2.24
C VAL A 120 3.66 5.21 2.10
N SER A 121 4.56 5.10 3.07
CA SER A 121 5.53 4.03 3.21
C SER A 121 4.91 2.88 4.03
N GLY A 122 5.60 1.76 4.23
CA GLY A 122 5.07 0.74 5.15
C GLY A 122 4.86 1.35 6.54
N LEU A 123 3.80 0.98 7.24
CA LEU A 123 3.50 1.47 8.59
C LEU A 123 3.71 0.32 9.58
N LEU A 124 4.66 0.50 10.51
CA LEU A 124 4.99 -0.50 11.52
C LEU A 124 4.28 -0.22 12.84
N SER A 125 4.22 1.04 13.24
CA SER A 125 3.44 1.51 14.38
C SER A 125 3.10 2.98 14.24
N THR A 126 2.07 3.44 14.95
CA THR A 126 1.56 4.80 14.87
C THR A 126 0.93 5.20 16.18
N SER A 127 0.77 6.51 16.38
CA SER A 127 0.02 7.11 17.47
C SER A 127 -1.20 7.84 16.91
N PRO A 128 -2.25 8.09 17.72
CA PRO A 128 -3.43 8.83 17.27
C PRO A 128 -3.08 10.26 16.87
N LEU A 129 -3.57 10.68 15.70
CA LEU A 129 -3.58 12.07 15.25
C LEU A 129 -5.03 12.52 15.10
N SER A 130 -5.47 13.39 16.00
CA SER A 130 -6.87 13.73 16.20
C SER A 130 -7.52 14.41 14.99
N ASN A 131 -6.80 15.30 14.31
CA ASN A 131 -7.29 15.95 13.10
C ASN A 131 -7.42 14.95 11.95
N VAL A 132 -6.50 14.00 11.85
CA VAL A 132 -6.50 12.96 10.80
C VAL A 132 -7.65 12.00 11.01
N ILE A 133 -7.87 11.55 12.24
CA ILE A 133 -9.01 10.70 12.62
C ILE A 133 -10.32 11.43 12.33
N LYS A 134 -10.41 12.72 12.66
CA LYS A 134 -11.60 13.54 12.39
C LYS A 134 -11.88 13.70 10.91
N GLU A 135 -10.85 13.92 10.09
CA GLU A 135 -10.98 14.06 8.63
C GLU A 135 -11.40 12.75 7.95
N ILE A 136 -10.90 11.60 8.44
CA ILE A 136 -11.31 10.27 7.96
C ILE A 136 -12.71 9.87 8.48
N GLY A 137 -13.11 10.41 9.64
CA GLY A 137 -14.31 10.00 10.37
C GLY A 137 -13.98 8.88 11.36
N SER A 138 -14.24 9.11 12.65
CA SER A 138 -13.92 8.16 13.72
C SER A 138 -14.58 6.79 13.54
N GLU A 139 -15.76 6.75 12.93
CA GLU A 139 -16.50 5.54 12.59
C GLU A 139 -15.78 4.69 11.53
N ASN A 140 -14.96 5.32 10.69
CA ASN A 140 -14.17 4.69 9.63
C ASN A 140 -12.78 4.26 10.10
N VAL A 141 -12.40 4.56 11.35
CA VAL A 141 -11.15 4.10 11.96
C VAL A 141 -11.43 2.90 12.84
N LEU A 142 -10.64 1.83 12.74
CA LEU A 142 -10.88 0.58 13.48
C LEU A 142 -10.90 0.80 15.00
N ASP A 143 -9.88 1.49 15.49
CA ASP A 143 -9.68 1.81 16.91
C ASP A 143 -9.13 3.24 16.99
N PRO A 144 -9.97 4.28 17.09
CA PRO A 144 -9.52 5.67 17.12
C PRO A 144 -8.60 6.01 18.30
N GLU A 145 -8.71 5.27 19.41
CA GLU A 145 -7.96 5.53 20.64
C GLU A 145 -6.56 4.93 20.59
N ASN A 146 -6.44 3.68 20.12
CA ASN A 146 -5.16 2.97 20.11
C ASN A 146 -4.56 2.79 18.70
N VAL A 147 -5.27 3.21 17.66
CA VAL A 147 -4.85 3.20 16.24
C VAL A 147 -4.27 1.86 15.80
N LEU A 148 -5.00 0.80 16.11
CA LEU A 148 -4.60 -0.58 15.83
C LEU A 148 -4.42 -0.83 14.33
N ILE A 149 -3.31 -1.46 13.96
CA ILE A 149 -3.04 -1.98 12.62
C ILE A 149 -3.43 -3.47 12.61
N ASP A 150 -4.59 -3.78 12.03
CA ASP A 150 -5.20 -5.11 11.97
C ASP A 150 -6.22 -5.15 10.82
N GLN A 151 -5.75 -5.58 9.65
CA GLN A 151 -6.56 -5.66 8.44
C GLN A 151 -7.70 -6.69 8.56
N ILE A 152 -7.53 -7.72 9.39
CA ILE A 152 -8.56 -8.74 9.61
C ILE A 152 -9.75 -8.13 10.33
N LYS A 153 -9.51 -7.44 11.44
CA LYS A 153 -10.58 -6.71 12.16
C LYS A 153 -11.14 -5.56 11.33
N GLY A 154 -10.31 -4.89 10.53
CA GLY A 154 -10.77 -3.87 9.58
C GLY A 154 -11.80 -4.41 8.58
N ILE A 155 -11.57 -5.63 8.08
CA ILE A 155 -12.49 -6.32 7.17
C ILE A 155 -13.80 -6.70 7.86
N LEU A 156 -13.73 -7.25 9.08
CA LEU A 156 -14.93 -7.57 9.86
C LEU A 156 -15.78 -6.31 10.11
N LYS A 157 -15.13 -5.21 10.52
CA LYS A 157 -15.80 -3.92 10.70
C LYS A 157 -16.43 -3.41 9.39
N ALA A 158 -15.74 -3.53 8.26
CA ALA A 158 -16.31 -3.13 6.97
C ALA A 158 -17.54 -3.97 6.57
N ILE A 159 -17.56 -5.26 6.90
CA ILE A 159 -18.73 -6.14 6.70
C ILE A 159 -19.89 -5.69 7.61
N ASP A 160 -19.62 -5.39 8.88
CA ASP A 160 -20.63 -4.91 9.84
C ASP A 160 -21.23 -3.55 9.42
N MET A 161 -20.45 -2.71 8.75
CA MET A 161 -20.90 -1.46 8.14
C MET A 161 -21.76 -1.68 6.87
N GLY A 162 -21.92 -2.93 6.41
CA GLY A 162 -22.78 -3.30 5.29
C GLY A 162 -22.09 -3.30 3.91
N TYR A 163 -20.77 -3.13 3.84
CA TYR A 163 -20.04 -3.22 2.58
C TYR A 163 -19.94 -4.68 2.11
N LYS A 164 -20.03 -4.91 0.79
CA LYS A 164 -20.06 -6.27 0.21
C LYS A 164 -18.84 -6.58 -0.63
N LYS A 165 -18.38 -5.64 -1.44
CA LYS A 165 -17.20 -5.76 -2.30
C LYS A 165 -16.07 -4.95 -1.68
N ILE A 166 -15.26 -5.57 -0.84
CA ILE A 166 -14.28 -4.86 -0.01
C ILE A 166 -12.89 -5.17 -0.55
N ALA A 167 -12.12 -4.14 -0.91
CA ALA A 167 -10.70 -4.31 -1.17
C ALA A 167 -9.90 -4.16 0.12
N VAL A 168 -8.79 -4.89 0.26
CA VAL A 168 -7.89 -4.79 1.41
C VAL A 168 -6.44 -4.82 0.99
N THR A 169 -5.63 -3.92 1.54
CA THR A 169 -4.18 -3.93 1.35
C THR A 169 -3.49 -4.67 2.49
N ILE A 170 -2.71 -5.69 2.17
CA ILE A 170 -1.99 -6.51 3.15
C ILE A 170 -0.49 -6.58 2.83
N VAL A 171 0.30 -6.93 3.84
CA VAL A 171 1.75 -7.14 3.74
C VAL A 171 2.18 -8.54 4.21
N SER A 172 1.25 -9.38 4.69
CA SER A 172 1.54 -10.70 5.27
C SER A 172 0.81 -11.82 4.54
N ALA A 173 1.44 -13.00 4.47
CA ALA A 173 0.83 -14.19 3.87
C ALA A 173 -0.26 -14.81 4.75
N SER A 174 -0.13 -14.72 6.07
CA SER A 174 -1.13 -15.21 7.02
C SER A 174 -2.45 -14.47 6.88
N ASP A 175 -2.40 -13.14 6.70
CA ASP A 175 -3.63 -12.36 6.50
C ASP A 175 -4.32 -12.77 5.20
N ALA A 176 -3.55 -13.04 4.13
CA ALA A 176 -4.12 -13.46 2.85
C ALA A 176 -4.95 -14.75 2.99
N THR A 177 -4.44 -15.74 3.71
CA THR A 177 -5.16 -16.99 4.01
C THR A 177 -6.38 -16.72 4.89
N LYS A 178 -6.21 -15.94 5.96
CA LYS A 178 -7.29 -15.68 6.91
C LYS A 178 -8.46 -14.91 6.27
N LEU A 179 -8.15 -13.99 5.35
CA LEU A 179 -9.17 -13.26 4.59
C LEU A 179 -9.97 -14.16 3.65
N ARG A 180 -9.38 -15.23 3.11
CA ARG A 180 -10.11 -16.22 2.31
C ARG A 180 -11.03 -17.08 3.16
N GLU A 181 -10.63 -17.42 4.38
CA GLU A 181 -11.52 -18.07 5.35
C GLU A 181 -12.74 -17.19 5.65
N ILE A 182 -12.51 -15.91 5.99
CA ILE A 182 -13.58 -14.94 6.27
C ILE A 182 -14.51 -14.77 5.07
N GLU A 183 -13.96 -14.64 3.85
CA GLU A 183 -14.77 -14.56 2.63
C GLU A 183 -15.68 -15.80 2.48
N SER A 184 -15.17 -16.99 2.76
CA SER A 184 -15.93 -18.24 2.64
C SER A 184 -17.05 -18.39 3.69
N GLU A 185 -16.86 -17.82 4.88
CA GLU A 185 -17.82 -17.84 5.98
C GLU A 185 -18.94 -16.79 5.79
N ASN A 186 -18.70 -15.74 5.01
CA ASN A 186 -19.60 -14.60 4.85
C ASN A 186 -20.26 -14.58 3.46
N LYS A 187 -21.43 -15.22 3.34
CA LYS A 187 -22.18 -15.31 2.08
C LYS A 187 -22.52 -13.92 1.53
N GLY A 188 -22.23 -13.70 0.25
CA GLY A 188 -22.52 -12.44 -0.44
C GLY A 188 -21.47 -11.34 -0.24
N ILE A 189 -20.42 -11.63 0.53
CA ILE A 189 -19.24 -10.78 0.66
C ILE A 189 -18.18 -11.24 -0.35
N LYS A 190 -17.49 -10.27 -0.95
CA LYS A 190 -16.33 -10.47 -1.81
C LYS A 190 -15.19 -9.62 -1.29
N ILE A 191 -14.08 -10.27 -0.97
CA ILE A 191 -12.85 -9.65 -0.48
C ILE A 191 -11.80 -9.68 -1.59
N TYR A 192 -11.34 -8.51 -2.00
CA TYR A 192 -10.29 -8.35 -3.00
C TYR A 192 -8.97 -8.02 -2.33
N ILE A 193 -7.99 -8.92 -2.45
CA ILE A 193 -6.75 -8.84 -1.68
C ILE A 193 -5.64 -8.23 -2.54
N PHE A 194 -5.11 -7.10 -2.08
CA PHE A 194 -3.98 -6.39 -2.66
C PHE A 194 -2.74 -6.58 -1.77
N ALA A 195 -1.79 -7.40 -2.22
CA ALA A 195 -0.55 -7.63 -1.51
C ALA A 195 0.54 -6.66 -1.99
N ALA A 196 0.99 -5.78 -1.09
CA ALA A 196 1.97 -4.75 -1.37
C ALA A 196 3.13 -4.78 -0.37
N HIS A 197 4.20 -4.02 -0.65
CA HIS A 197 5.33 -3.85 0.27
C HIS A 197 6.06 -5.16 0.65
N LEU A 198 6.17 -6.09 -0.32
CA LEU A 198 6.63 -7.47 -0.10
C LEU A 198 8.15 -7.68 -0.25
N SER A 199 8.96 -6.62 -0.24
CA SER A 199 10.36 -6.68 -0.72
C SER A 199 11.25 -7.73 -0.06
N GLN A 200 10.98 -8.18 1.16
CA GLN A 200 11.80 -9.18 1.89
C GLN A 200 10.95 -10.36 2.37
N ILE A 201 9.90 -10.70 1.63
CA ILE A 201 9.03 -11.84 1.93
C ILE A 201 9.78 -13.16 1.67
N SER A 202 9.48 -14.21 2.44
CA SER A 202 10.04 -15.55 2.20
C SER A 202 9.49 -16.16 0.89
N LYS A 203 10.14 -17.22 0.39
CA LYS A 203 9.67 -17.92 -0.82
C LYS A 203 8.33 -18.61 -0.55
N GLU A 204 8.17 -19.18 0.63
CA GLU A 204 6.97 -19.87 1.10
C GLU A 204 5.81 -18.88 1.20
N ASP A 205 6.03 -17.73 1.85
CA ASP A 205 5.02 -16.69 1.97
C ASP A 205 4.69 -16.08 0.61
N ALA A 206 5.66 -15.90 -0.28
CA ALA A 206 5.41 -15.44 -1.64
C ALA A 206 4.47 -16.38 -2.40
N LYS A 207 4.64 -17.71 -2.28
CA LYS A 207 3.72 -18.70 -2.86
C LYS A 207 2.33 -18.57 -2.25
N THR A 208 2.24 -18.44 -0.93
CA THR A 208 0.96 -18.26 -0.22
C THR A 208 0.24 -16.99 -0.68
N ILE A 209 0.95 -15.87 -0.85
CA ILE A 209 0.41 -14.64 -1.42
C ILE A 209 -0.13 -14.89 -2.83
N PHE A 210 0.64 -15.54 -3.72
CA PHE A 210 0.19 -15.83 -5.09
C PHE A 210 -0.94 -16.87 -5.20
N ASN A 211 -1.28 -17.57 -4.13
CA ASN A 211 -2.40 -18.50 -4.09
C ASN A 211 -3.68 -17.83 -3.55
N ASN A 212 -3.53 -16.77 -2.78
CA ASN A 212 -4.65 -16.15 -2.07
C ASN A 212 -4.95 -14.71 -2.52
N ALA A 213 -3.97 -13.95 -3.02
CA ALA A 213 -4.15 -12.55 -3.40
C ALA A 213 -4.69 -12.37 -4.82
N ASP A 214 -5.41 -11.27 -5.07
CA ASP A 214 -5.90 -10.90 -6.40
C ASP A 214 -4.89 -10.05 -7.15
N VAL A 215 -4.25 -9.11 -6.45
CA VAL A 215 -3.25 -8.19 -7.01
C VAL A 215 -2.00 -8.23 -6.14
N VAL A 216 -0.83 -8.39 -6.78
CA VAL A 216 0.45 -8.52 -6.08
C VAL A 216 1.49 -7.58 -6.67
N THR A 217 2.18 -6.80 -5.85
CA THR A 217 3.27 -5.92 -6.32
C THR A 217 4.64 -6.57 -6.16
N GLY A 218 5.50 -6.47 -7.18
CA GLY A 218 6.83 -7.07 -7.17
C GLY A 218 7.91 -6.32 -6.38
N CYS A 219 7.79 -4.99 -6.22
CA CYS A 219 8.76 -4.12 -5.52
C CYS A 219 10.22 -4.58 -5.67
N ALA A 220 11.02 -4.70 -4.61
CA ALA A 220 12.36 -5.28 -4.67
C ALA A 220 12.37 -6.77 -4.27
N SER A 221 11.21 -7.42 -4.21
CA SER A 221 11.12 -8.82 -3.80
C SER A 221 11.67 -9.74 -4.88
N LYS A 222 12.69 -10.52 -4.52
CA LYS A 222 13.21 -11.58 -5.38
C LYS A 222 12.12 -12.62 -5.69
N TYR A 223 11.53 -13.21 -4.65
CA TYR A 223 10.61 -14.34 -4.83
C TYR A 223 9.29 -13.97 -5.47
N ILE A 224 8.73 -12.77 -5.21
CA ILE A 224 7.51 -12.34 -5.90
C ILE A 224 7.78 -12.16 -7.40
N ARG A 225 8.95 -11.61 -7.75
CA ARG A 225 9.33 -11.40 -9.16
C ARG A 225 9.60 -12.71 -9.89
N GLU A 226 10.26 -13.67 -9.26
CA GLU A 226 10.48 -15.02 -9.79
C GLU A 226 9.14 -15.71 -10.06
N ILE A 227 8.30 -15.85 -9.03
CA ILE A 227 7.00 -16.54 -9.14
C ILE A 227 6.08 -15.83 -10.15
N GLY A 228 6.01 -14.50 -10.13
CA GLY A 228 5.23 -13.74 -11.10
C GLY A 228 5.77 -13.78 -12.53
N GLY A 229 7.03 -14.16 -12.72
CA GLY A 229 7.61 -14.43 -14.05
C GLY A 229 7.30 -15.82 -14.58
N GLU A 230 7.18 -16.81 -13.68
CA GLU A 230 6.84 -18.20 -14.01
C GLU A 230 5.33 -18.41 -14.16
N LYS A 231 4.51 -17.77 -13.32
CA LYS A 231 3.06 -17.85 -13.40
C LYS A 231 2.56 -17.04 -14.61
N ASN A 232 1.66 -17.63 -15.40
CA ASN A 232 0.95 -16.97 -16.50
C ASN A 232 -0.11 -15.96 -16.00
N CYS A 233 0.28 -15.05 -15.12
CA CYS A 233 -0.56 -13.99 -14.57
C CYS A 233 -0.48 -12.73 -15.44
N PHE A 234 -1.50 -11.88 -15.38
CA PHE A 234 -1.46 -10.60 -16.09
C PHE A 234 -0.45 -9.68 -15.43
N LYS A 235 0.51 -9.15 -16.19
CA LYS A 235 1.59 -8.30 -15.67
C LYS A 235 1.50 -6.90 -16.24
N ALA A 236 1.50 -5.90 -15.37
CA ALA A 236 1.60 -4.49 -15.72
C ALA A 236 2.87 -3.86 -15.13
N GLY A 237 3.61 -3.10 -15.93
CA GLY A 237 4.82 -2.40 -15.50
C GLY A 237 6.12 -3.20 -15.68
N ALA A 238 7.15 -2.53 -16.20
CA ALA A 238 8.45 -3.14 -16.47
C ALA A 238 9.44 -3.00 -15.27
N SER A 239 9.54 -1.80 -14.70
CA SER A 239 10.45 -1.51 -13.58
C SER A 239 9.98 -2.12 -12.26
N ILE A 240 8.72 -1.86 -11.91
CA ILE A 240 8.03 -2.39 -10.73
C ILE A 240 6.77 -3.08 -11.25
N PRO A 241 6.78 -4.41 -11.39
CA PRO A 241 5.62 -5.11 -11.92
C PRO A 241 4.51 -5.19 -10.87
N ILE A 242 3.28 -5.08 -11.33
CA ILE A 242 2.07 -5.42 -10.59
C ILE A 242 1.40 -6.57 -11.34
N TYR A 243 1.06 -7.63 -10.62
CA TYR A 243 0.50 -8.86 -11.14
C TYR A 243 -0.98 -8.95 -10.79
N GLY A 244 -1.84 -9.11 -11.80
CA GLY A 244 -3.22 -9.53 -11.66
C GLY A 244 -3.25 -11.05 -11.63
N VAL A 245 -3.33 -11.61 -10.43
CA VAL A 245 -3.17 -13.05 -10.16
C VAL A 245 -4.46 -13.80 -10.47
N THR A 246 -5.61 -13.21 -10.12
CA THR A 246 -6.95 -13.73 -10.44
C THR A 246 -7.54 -13.00 -11.64
N GLU A 247 -8.64 -13.51 -12.21
CA GLU A 247 -9.36 -12.80 -13.28
C GLU A 247 -9.90 -11.44 -12.82
N ALA A 248 -10.31 -11.31 -11.54
CA ALA A 248 -10.67 -10.03 -10.94
C ALA A 248 -9.45 -9.09 -10.87
N GLY A 249 -8.31 -9.57 -10.38
CA GLY A 249 -7.07 -8.78 -10.34
C GLY A 249 -6.63 -8.31 -11.72
N LYS A 250 -6.67 -9.18 -12.73
CA LYS A 250 -6.39 -8.84 -14.13
C LYS A 250 -7.36 -7.78 -14.66
N ARG A 251 -8.65 -7.90 -14.37
CA ARG A 251 -9.65 -6.89 -14.72
C ARG A 251 -9.34 -5.54 -14.08
N PHE A 252 -8.97 -5.51 -12.81
CA PHE A 252 -8.64 -4.28 -12.08
C PHE A 252 -7.43 -3.57 -12.69
N LEU A 253 -6.39 -4.33 -13.05
CA LEU A 253 -5.24 -3.75 -13.73
C LEU A 253 -5.64 -3.18 -15.10
N LYS A 254 -6.46 -3.89 -15.89
CA LYS A 254 -6.95 -3.38 -17.17
C LYS A 254 -7.77 -2.10 -17.05
N LEU A 255 -8.71 -2.03 -16.09
CA LEU A 255 -9.48 -0.81 -15.84
C LEU A 255 -8.58 0.40 -15.57
N ARG A 256 -7.52 0.20 -14.76
CA ARG A 256 -6.56 1.28 -14.52
C ARG A 256 -5.77 1.62 -15.78
N ILE A 257 -5.36 0.64 -16.58
CA ILE A 257 -4.63 0.86 -17.85
C ILE A 257 -5.49 1.68 -18.81
N ASP A 258 -6.77 1.33 -18.97
CA ASP A 258 -7.69 2.02 -19.87
C ASP A 258 -7.92 3.46 -19.42
N LYS A 259 -8.11 3.68 -18.11
CA LYS A 259 -8.27 5.02 -17.53
C LYS A 259 -7.07 5.94 -17.78
N ILE A 260 -5.85 5.41 -17.86
CA ILE A 260 -4.64 6.21 -18.14
C ILE A 260 -4.27 6.25 -19.62
N GLY A 261 -5.09 5.69 -20.52
CA GLY A 261 -4.84 5.67 -21.96
C GLY A 261 -3.76 4.69 -22.41
N GLY A 262 -3.55 3.60 -21.66
CA GLY A 262 -2.56 2.57 -21.97
C GLY A 262 -1.27 2.66 -21.16
N LEU A 263 -0.47 1.58 -21.19
CA LEU A 263 0.86 1.56 -20.59
C LEU A 263 1.90 2.05 -21.60
N LYS A 264 2.75 2.98 -21.18
CA LYS A 264 3.93 3.36 -21.96
C LYS A 264 4.99 2.27 -21.84
N GLU A 265 5.46 1.76 -22.97
CA GLU A 265 6.62 0.88 -23.02
C GLU A 265 7.86 1.60 -22.48
N LYS A 266 8.68 0.87 -21.72
CA LYS A 266 9.99 1.32 -21.27
C LYS A 266 11.06 0.37 -21.77
N LYS A 267 11.76 0.78 -22.83
CA LYS A 267 12.99 0.11 -23.27
C LYS A 267 14.04 0.25 -22.16
N HIS A 268 14.73 -0.84 -21.82
CA HIS A 268 15.76 -0.90 -20.76
C HIS A 268 15.28 -0.44 -19.37
N ALA A 269 14.10 -0.90 -18.95
CA ALA A 269 13.56 -0.60 -17.63
C ALA A 269 14.53 -1.01 -16.51
N LYS A 270 15.08 -0.03 -15.79
CA LYS A 270 15.81 -0.27 -14.54
C LYS A 270 14.85 -0.87 -13.51
N ILE A 271 15.37 -1.77 -12.67
CA ILE A 271 14.66 -2.41 -11.55
C ILE A 271 15.33 -2.02 -10.23
N PRO A 272 14.65 -2.19 -9.08
CA PRO A 272 15.30 -2.05 -7.78
C PRO A 272 16.50 -2.98 -7.62
N LYS A 273 17.48 -2.55 -6.82
CA LYS A 273 18.69 -3.33 -6.55
C LYS A 273 19.17 -3.11 -5.10
N PRO A 274 19.68 -4.15 -4.41
CA PRO A 274 19.47 -5.56 -4.75
C PRO A 274 17.98 -5.95 -4.74
N LEU A 275 17.67 -7.09 -5.37
CA LEU A 275 16.42 -7.80 -5.07
C LEU A 275 16.68 -8.66 -3.84
N ILE A 276 15.80 -8.58 -2.85
CA ILE A 276 15.96 -9.22 -1.55
C ILE A 276 14.78 -10.13 -1.21
#